data_AF-A0A2T7SUQ5-F1
#
_entry.id   AF-A0A2T7SUQ5-F1
#
_cell.length_a   1.000
_cell.length_b   1.000
_cell.length_c   1.000
_cell.angle_alpha   90.00
_cell.angle_beta   90.00
_cell.angle_gamma   90.00
#
_symmetry.space_group_name_H-M   'P 1'
#
loop_
_entity.id
_entity.type
_entity.pdbx_description
1 polymer ?
#
loop_
_entity_poly.entity_id
_entity_poly.type
_entity_poly.pdbx_seq_one_letter_code
_entity_poly.pdbx_strand_id
1 'polypeptide(L)'
;LAAARPRGAHQPVVLGLTARSAGLAPEDAAYCAGYETVSGPATAAVRLLSLDPFEATAVLARLAPELDRVAGRAAELAGRAAREGLDALPAASAPLLDITAEAHAGWPVRLFAS
;
A
#
# COMPACT_ATOMS: atom_id res chain seq x y z
N LEU A 1 0.67 -2.27 22.23
CA LEU A 1 1.54 -2.15 21.03
C LEU A 1 2.64 -1.10 21.21
N ALA A 2 2.31 0.15 21.56
CA ALA A 2 3.29 1.24 21.72
C ALA A 2 4.45 0.92 22.68
N ALA A 3 4.19 0.29 23.83
CA ALA A 3 5.25 -0.13 24.76
C ALA A 3 6.21 -1.20 24.17
N ALA A 4 5.69 -2.11 23.34
CA ALA A 4 6.48 -3.17 22.71
C ALA A 4 7.15 -2.73 21.40
N ARG A 5 6.64 -1.68 20.76
CA ARG A 5 7.11 -1.10 19.50
C ARG A 5 7.21 0.43 19.65
N PRO A 6 8.23 0.94 20.37
CA PRO A 6 8.34 2.36 20.70
C PRO A 6 8.52 3.27 19.48
N ARG A 7 9.00 2.72 18.35
CA ARG A 7 9.08 3.42 17.05
C ARG A 7 7.84 3.21 16.17
N GLY A 8 6.76 2.68 16.74
CA GLY A 8 5.58 2.25 15.99
C GLY A 8 5.78 0.88 15.33
N ALA A 9 4.65 0.30 14.92
CA ALA A 9 4.63 -0.89 14.07
C ALA A 9 4.40 -0.46 12.62
N HIS A 10 4.93 -1.24 11.67
CA HIS A 10 4.72 -0.98 10.25
C HIS A 10 3.23 -1.07 9.91
N GLN A 11 2.73 -0.12 9.11
CA GLN A 11 1.32 -0.02 8.75
C GLN A 11 0.73 -1.35 8.21
N PRO A 12 1.41 -2.13 7.34
CA PRO A 12 0.85 -3.38 6.83
C PRO A 12 0.60 -4.42 7.93
N VAL A 13 1.46 -4.48 8.95
CA VAL A 13 1.30 -5.39 10.09
C VAL A 13 0.09 -5.00 10.93
N VAL A 14 -0.09 -3.70 11.18
CA VAL A 14 -1.21 -3.18 11.96
C VAL A 14 -2.52 -3.34 11.19
N LEU A 15 -2.52 -3.11 9.87
CA LEU A 15 -3.69 -3.30 9.02
C LEU A 15 -4.15 -4.76 9.04
N GLY A 16 -3.25 -5.71 8.81
CA GLY A 16 -3.57 -7.14 8.84
C GLY A 16 -4.10 -7.60 10.20
N LEU A 17 -3.48 -7.13 11.30
CA LEU A 17 -3.96 -7.43 12.66
C LEU A 17 -5.37 -6.85 12.90
N THR A 18 -5.59 -5.60 12.51
CA THR A 18 -6.90 -4.93 12.64
C THR A 18 -7.98 -5.67 11.85
N ALA A 19 -7.70 -6.02 10.59
CA ALA A 19 -8.62 -6.77 9.76
C ALA A 19 -8.97 -8.12 10.39
N ARG A 20 -7.96 -8.86 10.88
CA ARG A 20 -8.17 -10.13 11.57
C ARG A 20 -9.02 -9.97 12.84
N SER A 21 -8.75 -8.94 13.65
CA SER A 21 -9.53 -8.63 14.85
C SER A 21 -10.99 -8.25 14.54
N ALA A 22 -11.24 -7.69 13.35
CA ALA A 22 -12.58 -7.39 12.85
C ALA A 22 -13.28 -8.59 12.16
N GLY A 23 -12.64 -9.77 12.11
CA GLY A 23 -13.20 -10.95 11.46
C GLY A 23 -13.11 -10.95 9.93
N LEU A 24 -12.30 -10.06 9.35
CA LEU A 24 -12.11 -9.96 7.91
C LEU A 24 -11.11 -11.00 7.38
N ALA A 25 -11.24 -11.31 6.09
CA ALA A 25 -10.34 -12.19 5.36
C ALA A 25 -9.05 -11.45 4.91
N PRO A 26 -7.97 -12.18 4.59
CA PRO A 26 -6.76 -11.57 4.02
C PRO A 26 -7.01 -10.75 2.76
N GLU A 27 -7.96 -11.17 1.93
CA GLU A 27 -8.33 -10.46 0.71
C GLU A 27 -8.98 -9.09 1.00
N ASP A 28 -9.84 -9.00 2.01
CA ASP A 28 -10.42 -7.72 2.45
C ASP A 28 -9.33 -6.72 2.89
N ALA A 29 -8.36 -7.20 3.66
CA ALA A 29 -7.21 -6.39 4.08
C ALA A 29 -6.38 -5.92 2.87
N ALA A 30 -6.22 -6.79 1.86
CA ALA A 30 -5.51 -6.47 0.64
C ALA A 30 -6.26 -5.41 -0.20
N TYR A 31 -7.59 -5.46 -0.27
CA TYR A 31 -8.38 -4.40 -0.90
C TYR A 31 -8.22 -3.06 -0.18
N CYS A 32 -8.26 -3.03 1.15
CA CYS A 32 -8.00 -1.80 1.91
C CYS A 32 -6.61 -1.22 1.60
N ALA A 33 -5.57 -2.07 1.59
CA ALA A 33 -4.22 -1.64 1.26
C ALA A 33 -4.12 -1.13 -0.20
N GLY A 34 -4.73 -1.85 -1.14
CA GLY A 34 -4.74 -1.49 -2.56
C GLY A 34 -5.43 -0.15 -2.82
N TYR A 35 -6.60 0.07 -2.20
CA TYR A 35 -7.36 1.31 -2.29
C TYR A 35 -6.54 2.53 -1.84
N GLU A 36 -5.92 2.45 -0.65
CA GLU A 36 -5.07 3.52 -0.12
C GLU A 36 -3.85 3.78 -1.01
N THR A 37 -3.23 2.70 -1.51
CA THR A 37 -2.04 2.77 -2.38
C THR A 37 -2.29 3.55 -3.67
N VAL A 38 -3.49 3.47 -4.25
CA VAL A 38 -3.80 4.19 -5.51
C VAL A 38 -4.48 5.54 -5.28
N SER A 39 -5.29 5.66 -4.23
CA SER A 39 -6.09 6.87 -3.99
C SER A 39 -5.24 8.05 -3.53
N GLY A 40 -4.21 7.79 -2.72
CA GLY A 40 -3.26 8.81 -2.26
C GLY A 40 -2.53 9.50 -3.42
N PRO A 41 -1.81 8.75 -4.27
CA PRO A 41 -1.13 9.30 -5.44
C PRO A 41 -2.08 9.98 -6.44
N ALA A 42 -3.27 9.42 -6.69
CA ALA A 42 -4.25 10.06 -7.59
C ALA A 42 -4.69 11.43 -7.06
N THR A 43 -4.99 11.52 -5.76
CA THR A 43 -5.34 12.78 -5.10
C THR A 43 -4.18 13.78 -5.12
N ALA A 44 -2.95 13.31 -4.89
CA ALA A 44 -1.76 14.14 -4.96
C ALA A 44 -1.55 14.68 -6.39
N ALA A 45 -1.69 13.85 -7.43
CA ALA A 45 -1.54 14.26 -8.81
C ALA A 45 -2.53 15.35 -9.21
N VAL A 46 -3.82 15.23 -8.82
CA VAL A 46 -4.82 16.28 -9.04
C VAL A 46 -4.40 17.60 -8.37
N ARG A 47 -3.94 17.55 -7.10
CA ARG A 47 -3.61 18.77 -6.35
C ARG A 47 -2.30 19.42 -6.75
N LEU A 48 -1.30 18.63 -7.13
CA LEU A 48 0.05 19.12 -7.45
C LEU A 48 0.19 19.53 -8.92
N LEU A 49 -0.51 18.83 -9.82
CA LEU A 49 -0.38 19.03 -11.27
C LEU A 49 -1.64 19.66 -11.87
N SER A 50 -2.65 19.98 -11.06
CA SER A 50 -3.92 20.57 -11.48
C SER A 50 -4.64 19.73 -12.54
N LEU A 51 -4.59 18.40 -12.40
CA LEU A 51 -5.28 17.48 -13.31
C LEU A 51 -6.79 17.49 -13.08
N ASP A 52 -7.54 17.06 -14.11
CA ASP A 52 -8.98 16.87 -13.99
C ASP A 52 -9.30 15.69 -13.03
N PRO A 53 -10.07 15.92 -11.94
CA PRO A 53 -10.47 14.86 -11.02
C PRO A 53 -11.33 13.76 -11.67
N PHE A 54 -12.07 14.04 -12.74
CA PHE A 54 -12.84 13.04 -13.46
C PHE A 54 -11.92 12.08 -14.23
N GLU A 55 -10.87 12.60 -14.86
CA GLU A 55 -9.85 11.77 -15.53
C GLU A 55 -9.06 10.93 -14.53
N ALA A 56 -8.69 11.49 -13.37
CA ALA A 56 -8.06 10.74 -12.30
C ALA A 56 -8.96 9.60 -11.80
N THR A 57 -10.25 9.86 -11.63
CA THR A 57 -11.25 8.83 -11.27
C THR A 57 -11.38 7.77 -12.36
N ALA A 58 -11.35 8.15 -13.63
CA ALA A 58 -11.39 7.22 -14.74
C ALA A 58 -10.15 6.30 -14.78
N VAL A 59 -8.97 6.81 -14.43
CA VAL A 59 -7.76 5.98 -14.24
C VAL A 59 -7.95 4.99 -13.10
N LEU A 60 -8.43 5.42 -11.95
CA LEU A 60 -8.69 4.54 -10.80
C LEU A 60 -9.68 3.42 -11.15
N ALA A 61 -10.77 3.75 -11.85
CA ALA A 61 -11.73 2.77 -12.32
C ALA A 61 -11.09 1.73 -13.26
N ARG A 62 -10.18 2.15 -14.15
CA ARG A 62 -9.43 1.23 -15.03
C ARG A 62 -8.42 0.35 -14.27
N LEU A 63 -7.95 0.78 -13.11
CA LEU A 63 -7.05 -0.01 -12.26
C LEU A 63 -7.78 -1.08 -11.44
N ALA A 64 -9.11 -1.01 -11.30
CA ALA A 64 -9.87 -1.95 -10.45
C ALA A 64 -9.58 -3.44 -10.76
N PRO A 65 -9.58 -3.91 -12.02
CA PRO A 65 -9.26 -5.31 -12.31
C PRO A 65 -7.84 -5.72 -11.92
N GLU A 66 -6.89 -4.79 -11.89
CA GLU A 66 -5.54 -5.07 -11.43
C GLU A 66 -5.46 -5.13 -9.90
N LEU A 67 -6.21 -4.27 -9.20
CA LEU A 67 -6.36 -4.36 -7.75
C LEU A 67 -6.96 -5.70 -7.33
N ASP A 68 -7.97 -6.21 -8.06
CA ASP A 68 -8.55 -7.54 -7.81
C ASP A 68 -7.48 -8.64 -7.91
N ARG A 69 -6.61 -8.58 -8.94
CA ARG A 69 -5.51 -9.54 -9.11
C ARG A 69 -4.48 -9.45 -7.99
N VAL A 70 -4.10 -8.23 -7.59
CA VAL A 70 -3.16 -8.00 -6.50
C VAL A 70 -3.74 -8.50 -5.18
N ALA A 71 -5.02 -8.26 -4.91
CA ALA A 71 -5.71 -8.72 -3.70
C ALA A 71 -5.77 -10.25 -3.64
N GLY A 72 -6.17 -10.92 -4.72
CA GLY A 72 -6.18 -12.38 -4.79
C GLY A 72 -4.80 -12.99 -4.59
N ARG A 73 -3.76 -12.42 -5.23
CA ARG A 73 -2.37 -12.88 -5.06
C ARG A 73 -1.86 -12.67 -3.64
N ALA A 74 -2.20 -11.54 -3.01
CA ALA A 74 -1.83 -11.27 -1.63
C ALA A 74 -2.48 -12.27 -0.66
N ALA A 75 -3.75 -12.63 -0.87
CA ALA A 75 -4.45 -13.63 -0.08
C ALA A 75 -3.83 -15.03 -0.24
N GLU A 76 -3.47 -15.42 -1.46
CA GLU A 76 -2.77 -16.68 -1.72
C GLU A 76 -1.43 -16.75 -0.97
N LEU A 77 -0.61 -15.69 -1.09
CA LEU A 77 0.70 -15.61 -0.44
C LEU A 77 0.60 -15.57 1.08
N ALA A 78 -0.43 -14.91 1.63
CA ALA A 78 -0.71 -14.95 3.06
C ALA A 78 -1.02 -16.38 3.53
N GLY A 79 -1.81 -17.13 2.75
CA GLY A 79 -2.11 -18.54 3.03
C GLY A 79 -0.87 -19.43 2.97
N ARG A 80 0.04 -19.17 2.02
CA ARG A 80 1.34 -19.87 1.93
C ARG A 80 2.23 -19.53 3.11
N ALA A 81 2.35 -18.26 3.47
CA ALA A 81 3.19 -17.83 4.60
C ALA A 81 2.76 -18.45 5.93
N ALA A 82 1.46 -18.71 6.12
CA ALA A 82 0.96 -19.42 7.29
C ALA A 82 1.40 -20.90 7.36
N ARG A 83 1.70 -21.53 6.23
CA ARG A 83 2.12 -22.95 6.13
C ARG A 83 3.64 -23.11 5.99
N GLU A 84 4.25 -22.24 5.22
CA GLU A 84 5.64 -22.32 4.76
C GLU A 84 6.57 -21.36 5.52
N GLY A 85 6.02 -20.44 6.32
CA GLY A 85 6.78 -19.40 7.02
C GLY A 85 6.83 -18.07 6.27
N LEU A 86 7.32 -17.02 6.94
CA LEU A 86 7.31 -15.64 6.42
C LEU A 86 8.18 -15.45 5.17
N ASP A 87 9.18 -16.30 4.95
CA ASP A 87 10.05 -16.26 3.77
C ASP A 87 9.30 -16.55 2.46
N ALA A 88 8.07 -17.08 2.54
CA ALA A 88 7.18 -17.22 1.39
C ALA A 88 6.57 -15.89 0.91
N LEU A 89 6.63 -14.82 1.72
CA LEU A 89 6.13 -13.50 1.34
C LEU A 89 7.12 -12.80 0.38
N PRO A 90 6.62 -12.05 -0.61
CA PRO A 90 7.47 -11.35 -1.55
C PRO A 90 8.23 -10.22 -0.85
N ALA A 91 9.54 -10.18 -1.06
CA ALA A 91 10.43 -9.09 -0.63
C ALA A 91 11.15 -8.49 -1.86
N ALA A 92 10.38 -8.14 -2.89
CA ALA A 92 10.95 -7.58 -4.12
C ALA A 92 11.53 -6.18 -3.86
N SER A 93 12.70 -5.90 -4.46
CA SER A 93 13.24 -4.55 -4.51
C SER A 93 12.40 -3.66 -5.43
N ALA A 94 12.35 -2.35 -5.16
CA ALA A 94 11.74 -1.37 -6.05
C ALA A 94 12.72 -0.24 -6.37
N PRO A 95 13.78 -0.49 -7.17
CA PRO A 95 14.91 0.42 -7.29
C PRO A 95 14.53 1.85 -7.71
N LEU A 96 13.54 1.99 -8.61
CA LEU A 96 13.07 3.32 -9.02
C LEU A 96 12.39 4.06 -7.86
N LEU A 97 11.56 3.38 -7.06
CA LEU A 97 10.93 3.97 -5.89
C LEU A 97 11.98 4.36 -4.84
N ASP A 98 12.95 3.48 -4.59
CA ASP A 98 14.04 3.71 -3.64
C ASP A 98 14.87 4.96 -4.02
N ILE A 99 15.24 5.07 -5.31
CA ILE A 99 15.98 6.24 -5.83
C ILE A 99 15.12 7.52 -5.72
N THR A 100 13.84 7.46 -6.08
CA THR A 100 12.96 8.65 -5.98
C THR A 100 12.71 9.07 -4.54
N ALA A 101 12.66 8.14 -3.60
CA ALA A 101 12.53 8.44 -2.18
C ALA A 101 13.77 9.17 -1.64
N GLU A 102 14.97 8.71 -2.02
CA GLU A 102 16.22 9.40 -1.67
C GLU A 102 16.29 10.80 -2.29
N ALA A 103 15.90 10.93 -3.56
CA ALA A 103 15.82 12.23 -4.23
C ALA A 103 14.83 13.17 -3.53
N HIS A 104 13.66 12.66 -3.12
CA HIS A 104 12.68 13.44 -2.36
C HIS A 104 13.22 13.85 -0.98
N ALA A 105 13.93 12.97 -0.26
CA ALA A 105 14.54 13.30 1.03
C ALA A 105 15.54 14.47 0.92
N GLY A 106 16.27 14.56 -0.21
CA GLY A 106 17.19 15.65 -0.53
C GLY A 106 16.53 16.95 -1.02
N TRP A 107 15.22 16.97 -1.29
CA TRP A 107 14.55 18.17 -1.82
C TRP A 107 14.42 19.28 -0.77
N PRO A 108 14.81 20.54 -1.09
CA PRO A 108 14.78 21.65 -0.12
C PRO A 108 13.38 22.05 0.33
N VAL A 109 12.38 21.93 -0.55
CA VAL A 109 10.97 22.22 -0.25
C VAL A 109 10.16 20.97 -0.54
N ARG A 110 9.48 20.45 0.48
CA ARG A 110 8.66 19.25 0.40
C ARG A 110 7.25 19.55 0.87
N LEU A 111 6.27 19.08 0.10
CA LEU A 111 4.85 19.17 0.45
C LEU A 111 4.35 17.89 1.15
N PHE A 112 5.14 16.82 1.11
CA PHE A 112 4.88 15.53 1.75
C PHE A 112 6.06 15.13 2.63
N ALA A 113 5.79 14.29 3.63
CA ALA A 113 6.83 13.76 4.51
C ALA A 113 7.70 12.69 3.83
N SER A 114 7.21 12.09 2.75
CA SER A 114 7.83 11.04 1.95
C SER A 114 7.36 11.11 0.51
#